data_AF-A0A7C6ERZ1-F1
#
_entry.id   AF-A0A7C6ERZ1-F1
#
_cell.length_a   1.000
_cell.length_b   1.000
_cell.length_c   1.000
_cell.angle_alpha   90.00
_cell.angle_beta   90.00
_cell.angle_gamma   90.00
#
_symmetry.space_group_name_H-M   'P 1'
#
loop_
_entity.id
_entity.type
_entity.pdbx_description
1 polymer ?
#
loop_
_entity_poly.entity_id
_entity_poly.type
_entity_poly.pdbx_seq_one_letter_code
_entity_poly.pdbx_strand_id
1 'polypeptide(L)'
;MFEQHRALNIEEWLHDPYNGTIIYAYKGSINASIVSECVQTLEEYLVKNVDGIVAKPKTAVHITIELIQNIFHHSMPYLGIEKFGAVKLVHLPNGLLLEFLNVLSKDKAIILGERIQQLNVLSKEELKKLHLLILSNNEYSVKGGGGLGLVDVARKTSSKLLAEFYPFEKNNYLYLLKIHLN
;
A
#
# COMPACT_ATOMS: atom_id res chain seq x y z
N MET A 1 -18.98 -7.67 -5.37
CA MET A 1 -19.56 -6.91 -6.50
C MET A 1 -19.48 -5.40 -6.28
N PHE A 2 -19.91 -4.86 -5.12
CA PHE A 2 -19.83 -3.43 -4.81
C PHE A 2 -18.39 -2.86 -4.77
N GLU A 3 -17.47 -3.52 -4.04
CA GLU A 3 -16.06 -3.08 -3.95
C GLU A 3 -15.29 -3.27 -5.28
N GLN A 4 -15.67 -4.29 -6.08
CA GLN A 4 -15.14 -4.48 -7.43
C GLN A 4 -15.47 -3.29 -8.33
N HIS A 5 -16.72 -2.80 -8.28
CA HIS A 5 -17.13 -1.64 -9.04
C HIS A 5 -16.42 -0.36 -8.59
N ARG A 6 -16.18 -0.18 -7.27
CA ARG A 6 -15.45 0.99 -6.75
C ARG A 6 -13.97 1.00 -7.10
N ALA A 7 -13.30 -0.15 -7.06
CA ALA A 7 -11.89 -0.20 -7.46
C ALA A 7 -11.71 0.12 -8.95
N LEU A 8 -12.70 -0.24 -9.78
CA LEU A 8 -12.75 0.07 -11.21
C LEU A 8 -13.22 1.51 -11.47
N ASN A 9 -14.18 2.02 -10.67
CA ASN A 9 -14.68 3.37 -10.72
C ASN A 9 -13.96 4.24 -9.69
N ILE A 10 -12.87 4.83 -10.14
CA ILE A 10 -11.93 5.51 -9.25
C ILE A 10 -12.53 6.81 -8.64
N GLU A 11 -13.60 7.37 -9.22
CA GLU A 11 -14.36 8.45 -8.56
C GLU A 11 -15.11 7.94 -7.33
N GLU A 12 -15.67 6.73 -7.40
CA GLU A 12 -16.28 6.08 -6.24
C GLU A 12 -15.23 5.66 -5.19
N TRP A 13 -14.01 5.32 -5.62
CA TRP A 13 -12.91 5.04 -4.69
C TRP A 13 -12.47 6.27 -3.87
N LEU A 14 -12.66 7.49 -4.40
CA LEU A 14 -12.40 8.71 -3.62
C LEU A 14 -13.42 8.93 -2.50
N HIS A 15 -14.54 8.20 -2.50
CA HIS A 15 -15.44 8.17 -1.36
C HIS A 15 -14.97 7.14 -0.33
N ASP A 16 -14.95 7.54 0.95
CA ASP A 16 -14.66 6.61 2.03
C ASP A 16 -15.96 5.94 2.52
N PRO A 17 -16.06 4.59 2.46
CA PRO A 17 -17.25 3.89 2.94
C PRO A 17 -17.28 3.70 4.46
N TYR A 18 -16.21 4.03 5.17
CA TYR A 18 -16.04 3.72 6.58
C TYR A 18 -16.39 4.93 7.49
N ASN A 19 -16.97 5.99 6.92
CA ASN A 19 -17.22 7.27 7.60
C ASN A 19 -15.95 7.89 8.22
N GLY A 20 -14.79 7.60 7.63
CA GLY A 20 -13.51 8.18 8.00
C GLY A 20 -13.31 9.58 7.42
N THR A 21 -12.32 10.28 7.95
CA THR A 21 -11.87 11.56 7.39
C THR A 21 -10.73 11.31 6.40
N ILE A 22 -10.94 11.65 5.13
CA ILE A 22 -9.88 11.57 4.12
C ILE A 22 -8.83 12.64 4.44
N ILE A 23 -7.62 12.21 4.75
CA ILE A 23 -6.46 13.06 5.03
C ILE A 23 -5.80 13.48 3.71
N TYR A 24 -5.66 12.52 2.81
CA TYR A 24 -5.00 12.70 1.52
C TYR A 24 -5.60 11.72 0.51
N ALA A 25 -5.79 12.17 -0.73
CA ALA A 25 -6.15 11.31 -1.84
C ALA A 25 -5.53 11.83 -3.14
N TYR A 26 -4.82 10.96 -3.85
CA TYR A 26 -4.23 11.26 -5.14
C TYR A 26 -4.45 10.11 -6.12
N LYS A 27 -4.65 10.46 -7.39
CA LYS A 27 -4.73 9.52 -8.51
C LYS A 27 -4.03 10.12 -9.72
N GLY A 28 -3.11 9.38 -10.31
CA GLY A 28 -2.43 9.81 -11.52
C GLY A 28 -1.03 9.24 -11.61
N SER A 29 -0.09 10.08 -12.06
CA SER A 29 1.31 9.69 -12.23
C SER A 29 2.05 9.82 -10.90
N ILE A 30 2.41 8.69 -10.29
CA ILE A 30 3.26 8.69 -9.11
C ILE A 30 4.66 9.16 -9.51
N ASN A 31 5.14 10.19 -8.82
CA ASN A 31 6.47 10.76 -8.97
C ASN A 31 6.97 11.27 -7.60
N ALA A 32 8.21 11.74 -7.54
CA ALA A 32 8.82 12.20 -6.30
C ALA A 32 8.02 13.32 -5.60
N SER A 33 7.41 14.24 -6.37
CA SER A 33 6.59 15.32 -5.80
C SER A 33 5.37 14.78 -5.07
N ILE A 34 4.68 13.79 -5.65
CA ILE A 34 3.50 13.16 -5.03
C ILE A 34 3.89 12.39 -3.76
N VAL A 35 5.05 11.72 -3.76
CA VAL A 35 5.58 11.06 -2.56
C VAL A 35 5.77 12.11 -1.45
N SER A 36 6.47 13.20 -1.74
CA SER A 36 6.75 14.26 -0.77
C SER A 36 5.47 14.92 -0.25
N GLU A 37 4.53 15.24 -1.14
CA GLU A 37 3.25 15.87 -0.77
C GLU A 37 2.41 14.96 0.13
N CYS A 38 2.29 13.67 -0.23
CA CYS A 38 1.56 12.70 0.57
C CYS A 38 2.16 12.52 1.96
N VAL A 39 3.50 12.42 2.04
CA VAL A 39 4.22 12.26 3.31
C VAL A 39 4.08 13.50 4.18
N GLN A 40 4.29 14.70 3.63
CA GLN A 40 4.16 15.95 4.36
C GLN A 40 2.74 16.12 4.90
N THR A 41 1.72 15.86 4.07
CA THR A 41 0.31 15.94 4.49
C THR A 41 0.02 14.99 5.65
N LEU A 42 0.53 13.75 5.58
CA LEU A 42 0.37 12.77 6.64
C LEU A 42 1.08 13.20 7.93
N GLU A 43 2.33 13.69 7.84
CA GLU A 43 3.10 14.17 8.98
C GLU A 43 2.42 15.35 9.68
N GLU A 44 2.00 16.37 8.92
CA GLU A 44 1.29 17.51 9.47
C GLU A 44 -0.02 17.11 10.14
N TYR A 45 -0.75 16.16 9.55
CA TYR A 45 -1.99 15.66 10.13
C TYR A 45 -1.74 14.90 11.44
N LEU A 46 -0.72 14.03 11.48
CA LEU A 46 -0.33 13.27 12.67
C LEU A 46 0.13 14.18 13.80
N VAL A 47 0.85 15.27 13.51
CA VAL A 47 1.29 16.26 14.51
C VAL A 47 0.11 17.07 15.06
N LYS A 48 -0.89 17.40 14.23
CA LYS A 48 -2.08 18.14 14.67
C LYS A 48 -3.07 17.27 15.47
N ASN A 49 -3.06 15.96 15.27
CA ASN A 49 -4.02 15.02 15.85
C ASN A 49 -3.37 13.93 16.72
N VAL A 50 -2.29 14.27 17.43
CA VAL A 50 -1.50 13.32 18.23
C VAL A 50 -2.35 12.53 19.23
N ASP A 51 -3.33 13.17 19.86
CA ASP A 51 -4.19 12.52 20.87
C ASP A 51 -5.31 11.67 20.26
N GLY A 52 -5.58 11.82 18.95
CA GLY A 52 -6.67 11.13 18.25
C GLY A 52 -6.24 9.91 17.45
N ILE A 53 -4.94 9.71 17.21
CA ILE A 53 -4.43 8.66 16.33
C ILE A 53 -3.56 7.68 17.13
N VAL A 54 -4.07 6.46 17.30
CA VAL A 54 -3.36 5.39 18.05
C VAL A 54 -2.13 4.88 17.28
N ALA A 55 -2.16 4.96 15.94
CA ALA A 55 -1.07 4.54 15.08
C ALA A 55 0.21 5.36 15.31
N LYS A 56 1.36 4.68 15.43
CA LYS A 56 2.66 5.34 15.60
C LYS A 56 3.00 6.19 14.37
N PRO A 57 3.22 7.52 14.51
CA PRO A 57 3.46 8.40 13.35
C PRO A 57 4.60 7.94 12.44
N LYS A 58 5.75 7.58 13.02
CA LYS A 58 6.91 7.08 12.26
C LYS A 58 6.61 5.81 11.47
N THR A 59 5.76 4.92 12.01
CA THR A 59 5.36 3.71 11.31
C THR A 59 4.42 4.02 10.13
N ALA A 60 3.46 4.92 10.33
CA ALA A 60 2.53 5.33 9.28
C ALA A 60 3.25 6.00 8.10
N VAL A 61 4.19 6.90 8.39
CA VAL A 61 5.02 7.56 7.37
C VAL A 61 5.89 6.55 6.63
N HIS A 62 6.58 5.67 7.36
CA HIS A 62 7.44 4.63 6.77
C HIS A 62 6.66 3.71 5.83
N ILE A 63 5.52 3.19 6.27
CA ILE A 63 4.67 2.30 5.45
C ILE A 63 4.16 3.05 4.21
N THR A 64 3.75 4.31 4.37
CA THR A 64 3.31 5.12 3.23
C THR A 64 4.42 5.26 2.19
N ILE A 65 5.65 5.59 2.60
CA ILE A 65 6.79 5.72 1.67
C ILE A 65 7.05 4.43 0.91
N GLU A 66 7.16 3.30 1.62
CA GLU A 66 7.41 1.98 1.03
C GLU A 66 6.32 1.60 0.00
N LEU A 67 5.05 1.88 0.32
CA LEU A 67 3.95 1.52 -0.56
C LEU A 67 3.81 2.43 -1.78
N ILE A 68 4.13 3.74 -1.67
CA ILE A 68 4.21 4.61 -2.85
C ILE A 68 5.40 4.22 -3.74
N GLN A 69 6.55 3.89 -3.14
CA GLN A 69 7.71 3.39 -3.88
C GLN A 69 7.40 2.09 -4.60
N ASN A 70 6.61 1.18 -3.99
CA ASN A 70 6.14 -0.02 -4.66
C ASN A 70 5.34 0.30 -5.94
N ILE A 71 4.45 1.29 -5.90
CA ILE A 71 3.74 1.75 -7.09
C ILE A 71 4.74 2.30 -8.13
N PHE A 72 5.65 3.17 -7.70
CA PHE A 72 6.63 3.79 -8.60
C PHE A 72 7.52 2.76 -9.32
N HIS A 73 7.95 1.71 -8.61
CA HIS A 73 8.83 0.69 -9.19
C HIS A 73 8.08 -0.36 -10.00
N HIS A 74 6.85 -0.73 -9.61
CA HIS A 74 6.19 -1.91 -10.15
C HIS A 74 4.95 -1.65 -11.02
N SER A 75 4.39 -0.45 -10.98
CA SER A 75 3.19 -0.12 -11.76
C SER A 75 3.43 -0.20 -13.26
N MET A 76 2.39 -0.64 -13.97
CA MET A 76 2.33 -0.64 -15.42
C MET A 76 1.78 0.69 -15.97
N PRO A 77 2.19 1.08 -17.18
CA PRO A 77 1.57 2.20 -17.87
C PRO A 77 0.06 1.98 -18.07
N TYR A 78 -0.73 3.01 -17.83
CA TYR A 78 -2.19 3.00 -18.04
C TYR A 78 -2.68 4.38 -18.43
N LEU A 79 -3.58 4.48 -19.42
CA LEU A 79 -4.10 5.75 -19.99
C LEU A 79 -3.01 6.77 -20.37
N GLY A 80 -1.87 6.29 -20.89
CA GLY A 80 -0.74 7.15 -21.25
C GLY A 80 0.11 7.64 -20.05
N ILE A 81 -0.19 7.18 -18.84
CA ILE A 81 0.58 7.48 -17.62
C ILE A 81 1.51 6.31 -17.32
N GLU A 82 2.83 6.50 -17.36
CA GLU A 82 3.80 5.41 -17.14
C GLU A 82 3.74 4.81 -15.74
N LYS A 83 3.58 5.66 -14.72
CA LYS A 83 3.59 5.27 -13.30
C LYS A 83 2.22 5.49 -12.68
N PHE A 84 1.19 4.91 -13.31
CA PHE A 84 -0.18 5.09 -12.87
C PHE A 84 -0.40 4.49 -11.48
N GLY A 85 -1.01 5.25 -10.58
CA GLY A 85 -1.50 4.70 -9.32
C GLY A 85 -2.35 5.67 -8.55
N ALA A 86 -2.85 5.20 -7.42
CA ALA A 86 -3.64 5.98 -6.50
C ALA A 86 -3.22 5.70 -5.05
N VAL A 87 -3.32 6.72 -4.22
CA VAL A 87 -3.00 6.69 -2.79
C VAL A 87 -4.12 7.40 -2.05
N LYS A 88 -4.69 6.77 -1.03
CA LYS A 88 -5.69 7.38 -0.15
C LYS A 88 -5.36 7.06 1.29
N LEU A 89 -5.30 8.11 2.11
CA LEU A 89 -5.04 8.04 3.54
C LEU A 89 -6.30 8.50 4.26
N VAL A 90 -6.83 7.65 5.14
CA VAL A 90 -8.07 7.89 5.84
C VAL A 90 -7.84 7.77 7.35
N HIS A 91 -8.27 8.78 8.09
CA HIS A 91 -8.39 8.71 9.54
C HIS A 91 -9.69 7.98 9.89
N LEU A 92 -9.56 6.87 10.63
CA LEU A 92 -10.67 6.12 11.23
C LEU A 92 -10.69 6.37 12.75
N PRO A 93 -11.83 6.17 13.43
CA PRO A 93 -11.93 6.37 14.89
C PRO A 93 -10.86 5.64 15.73
N ASN A 94 -10.35 4.52 15.23
CA ASN A 94 -9.41 3.66 15.95
C ASN A 94 -8.01 3.59 15.31
N GLY A 95 -7.70 4.49 14.35
CA GLY A 95 -6.41 4.43 13.65
C GLY A 95 -6.44 5.00 12.24
N LEU A 96 -5.58 4.49 11.37
CA LEU A 96 -5.48 4.89 9.97
C LEU A 96 -5.82 3.72 9.04
N LEU A 97 -6.46 4.05 7.93
CA LEU A 97 -6.56 3.18 6.76
C LEU A 97 -5.73 3.80 5.64
N LEU A 98 -4.75 3.03 5.16
CA LEU A 98 -3.93 3.42 4.02
C LEU A 98 -4.29 2.53 2.84
N GLU A 99 -4.70 3.13 1.73
CA GLU A 99 -5.07 2.44 0.50
C GLU A 99 -4.14 2.81 -0.65
N PHE A 100 -3.62 1.80 -1.34
CA PHE A 100 -2.70 1.95 -2.47
C PHE A 100 -3.19 1.12 -3.63
N LEU A 101 -3.32 1.74 -4.81
CA LEU A 101 -3.82 1.10 -6.01
C LEU A 101 -2.86 1.29 -7.18
N ASN A 102 -2.60 0.23 -7.94
CA ASN A 102 -1.89 0.30 -9.20
C ASN A 102 -2.27 -0.84 -10.15
N VAL A 103 -1.87 -0.71 -11.42
CA VAL A 103 -2.08 -1.73 -12.44
C VAL A 103 -0.90 -2.69 -12.46
N LEU A 104 -1.19 -3.99 -12.53
CA LEU A 104 -0.22 -5.08 -12.64
C LEU A 104 -0.55 -5.99 -13.82
N SER A 105 0.47 -6.68 -14.34
CA SER A 105 0.24 -7.78 -15.27
C SER A 105 -0.28 -8.99 -14.50
N LYS A 106 -0.98 -9.89 -15.20
CA LYS A 106 -1.45 -11.16 -14.62
C LYS A 106 -0.35 -11.91 -13.85
N ASP A 107 0.83 -12.08 -14.44
CA ASP A 107 1.91 -12.85 -13.81
C ASP A 107 2.41 -12.18 -12.52
N LYS A 108 2.54 -10.85 -12.52
CA LYS A 108 2.90 -10.09 -11.31
C LYS A 108 1.82 -10.19 -10.24
N ALA A 109 0.54 -10.11 -10.63
CA ALA A 109 -0.58 -10.21 -9.71
C ALA A 109 -0.63 -11.58 -9.01
N ILE A 110 -0.39 -12.68 -9.75
CA ILE A 110 -0.33 -14.04 -9.19
C ILE A 110 0.80 -14.16 -8.17
N ILE A 111 2.03 -13.81 -8.57
CA ILE A 111 3.21 -13.90 -7.69
C ILE A 111 3.02 -13.05 -6.42
N LEU A 112 2.51 -11.83 -6.57
CA LEU A 112 2.27 -10.93 -5.45
C LEU A 112 1.18 -11.45 -4.52
N GLY A 113 0.08 -11.99 -5.08
CA GLY A 113 -1.00 -12.58 -4.31
C GLY A 113 -0.53 -13.76 -3.45
N GLU A 114 0.23 -14.69 -4.03
CA GLU A 114 0.83 -15.82 -3.29
C GLU A 114 1.76 -15.32 -2.19
N ARG A 115 2.58 -14.31 -2.48
CA ARG A 115 3.50 -13.73 -1.49
C ARG A 115 2.75 -13.11 -0.32
N ILE A 116 1.68 -12.36 -0.57
CA ILE A 116 0.88 -11.73 0.48
C ILE A 116 0.17 -12.77 1.35
N GLN A 117 -0.34 -13.84 0.73
CA GLN A 117 -0.94 -14.96 1.47
C GLN A 117 0.07 -15.63 2.39
N GLN A 118 1.30 -15.87 1.91
CA GLN A 118 2.39 -16.38 2.75
C GLN A 118 2.70 -15.46 3.92
N LEU A 119 2.80 -14.14 3.71
CA LEU A 119 3.10 -13.19 4.78
C LEU A 119 1.98 -13.13 5.83
N ASN A 120 0.72 -13.23 5.42
CA ASN A 120 -0.44 -13.15 6.30
C ASN A 120 -0.64 -14.35 7.23
N VAL A 121 0.05 -15.48 6.98
CA VAL A 121 0.03 -16.66 7.85
C VAL A 121 1.19 -16.72 8.83
N LEU A 122 2.22 -15.90 8.63
CA LEU A 122 3.38 -15.84 9.53
C LEU A 122 3.04 -15.09 10.82
N SER A 123 3.56 -15.59 11.93
CA SER A 123 3.58 -14.89 13.20
C SER A 123 4.53 -13.69 13.17
N LYS A 124 4.40 -12.77 14.15
CA LYS A 124 5.31 -11.63 14.29
C LYS A 124 6.78 -12.06 14.44
N GLU A 125 7.04 -13.18 15.11
CA GLU A 125 8.40 -13.70 15.28
C GLU A 125 8.95 -14.25 13.96
N GLU A 126 8.14 -14.95 13.19
CA GLU A 126 8.53 -15.48 11.88
C GLU A 126 8.75 -14.35 10.87
N LEU A 127 7.90 -13.32 10.86
CA LEU A 127 8.10 -12.11 10.04
C LEU A 127 9.42 -11.41 10.40
N LYS A 128 9.76 -11.33 11.69
CA LYS A 128 11.05 -10.78 12.15
C LYS A 128 12.23 -11.63 11.67
N LYS A 129 12.15 -12.96 11.79
CA LYS A 129 13.19 -13.88 11.31
C LYS A 129 13.37 -13.77 9.80
N LEU A 130 12.27 -13.75 9.05
CA LEU A 130 12.28 -13.60 7.60
C LEU A 130 12.90 -12.26 7.17
N HIS A 131 12.55 -11.17 7.84
CA HIS A 131 13.15 -9.86 7.59
C HIS A 131 14.68 -9.88 7.78
N LEU A 132 15.17 -10.46 8.88
CA LEU A 132 16.61 -10.58 9.14
C LEU A 132 17.31 -11.48 8.12
N LEU A 133 16.68 -12.58 7.71
CA LEU A 133 17.22 -13.48 6.69
C LEU A 133 17.37 -12.79 5.33
N ILE A 134 16.39 -11.97 4.93
CA ILE A 134 16.46 -11.20 3.68
C ILE A 134 17.58 -10.16 3.76
N LEU A 135 17.78 -9.51 4.90
CA LEU A 135 18.88 -8.54 5.10
C LEU A 135 20.26 -9.21 5.11
N SER A 136 20.38 -10.44 5.61
CA SER A 136 21.66 -11.16 5.64
C SER A 136 22.03 -11.76 4.29
N ASN A 137 21.05 -12.10 3.46
CA ASN A 137 21.27 -12.68 2.14
C ASN A 137 21.25 -11.58 1.06
N ASN A 138 22.42 -11.01 0.78
CA ASN A 138 22.63 -9.97 -0.26
C ASN A 138 22.08 -10.35 -1.66
N GLU A 139 21.75 -11.61 -1.93
CA GLU A 139 21.23 -12.07 -3.22
C GLU A 139 19.83 -11.52 -3.57
N TYR A 140 19.00 -11.19 -2.58
CA TYR A 140 17.68 -10.60 -2.85
C TYR A 140 17.76 -9.17 -3.41
N SER A 141 18.90 -8.50 -3.23
CA SER A 141 19.14 -7.15 -3.79
C SER A 141 19.42 -7.17 -5.31
N VAL A 142 19.94 -8.29 -5.83
CA VAL A 142 20.49 -8.38 -7.21
C VAL A 142 19.40 -8.54 -8.29
N LYS A 143 18.20 -9.01 -7.93
CA LYS A 143 17.05 -9.16 -8.84
C LYS A 143 15.89 -8.19 -8.60
N GLY A 144 16.13 -7.11 -7.84
CA GLY A 144 15.13 -6.10 -7.52
C GLY A 144 14.44 -6.40 -6.19
N GLY A 145 14.80 -5.64 -5.15
CA GLY A 145 14.42 -5.81 -3.75
C GLY A 145 12.93 -5.68 -3.37
N GLY A 146 12.00 -6.01 -4.27
CA GLY A 146 10.54 -5.90 -4.07
C GLY A 146 9.95 -6.81 -2.99
N GLY A 147 10.74 -7.72 -2.41
CA GLY A 147 10.31 -8.59 -1.31
C GLY A 147 10.52 -8.02 0.09
N LEU A 148 11.45 -7.06 0.27
CA LEU A 148 11.78 -6.52 1.60
C LEU A 148 10.69 -5.58 2.11
N GLY A 149 10.19 -4.68 1.23
CA GLY A 149 9.20 -3.68 1.59
C GLY A 149 7.92 -4.32 2.14
N LEU A 150 7.36 -5.33 1.46
CA LEU A 150 6.15 -6.02 1.92
C LEU A 150 6.35 -6.79 3.23
N VAL A 151 7.51 -7.43 3.42
CA VAL A 151 7.85 -8.10 4.69
C VAL A 151 7.97 -7.07 5.81
N ASP A 152 8.60 -5.94 5.55
CA ASP A 152 8.77 -4.87 6.54
C ASP A 152 7.44 -4.20 6.89
N VAL A 153 6.56 -3.96 5.90
CA VAL A 153 5.18 -3.53 6.12
C VAL A 153 4.44 -4.54 6.98
N ALA A 154 4.37 -5.82 6.58
CA ALA A 154 3.69 -6.87 7.34
C ALA A 154 4.18 -7.01 8.79
N ARG A 155 5.48 -6.81 9.02
CA ARG A 155 6.08 -6.86 10.36
C ARG A 155 5.73 -5.64 11.21
N LYS A 156 5.61 -4.46 10.59
CA LYS A 156 5.28 -3.19 11.27
C LYS A 156 3.78 -3.00 11.47
N THR A 157 2.93 -3.69 10.71
CA THR A 157 1.49 -3.70 10.89
C THR A 157 1.10 -4.67 12.02
N SER A 158 0.09 -4.30 12.80
CA SER A 158 -0.55 -5.20 13.76
C SER A 158 -1.65 -6.06 13.10
N SER A 159 -1.98 -5.76 11.85
CA SER A 159 -3.04 -6.34 11.04
C SER A 159 -2.48 -7.08 9.81
N LYS A 160 -3.33 -7.92 9.23
CA LYS A 160 -3.06 -8.60 7.95
C LYS A 160 -3.03 -7.59 6.80
N LEU A 161 -2.20 -7.87 5.80
CA LEU A 161 -2.22 -7.17 4.52
C LEU A 161 -3.50 -7.53 3.77
N LEU A 162 -4.40 -6.57 3.57
CA LEU A 162 -5.65 -6.79 2.84
C LEU A 162 -5.43 -6.44 1.36
N ALA A 163 -5.17 -7.46 0.55
CA ALA A 163 -4.91 -7.32 -0.88
C ALA A 163 -6.09 -7.81 -1.70
N GLU A 164 -6.53 -6.98 -2.62
CA GLU A 164 -7.61 -7.27 -3.56
C GLU A 164 -7.06 -7.16 -4.99
N PHE A 165 -7.41 -8.14 -5.82
CA PHE A 165 -6.97 -8.22 -7.22
C PHE A 165 -8.20 -8.33 -8.11
N TYR A 166 -8.39 -7.34 -8.97
CA TYR A 166 -9.54 -7.28 -9.86
C TYR A 166 -9.08 -7.44 -11.30
N PRO A 167 -9.65 -8.40 -12.06
CA PRO A 167 -9.41 -8.50 -13.49
C PRO A 167 -9.68 -7.15 -14.15
N PHE A 168 -8.72 -6.68 -14.93
CA PHE A 168 -8.76 -5.36 -15.53
C PHE A 168 -8.18 -5.42 -16.95
N GLU A 169 -8.93 -4.95 -17.94
CA GLU A 169 -8.54 -4.86 -19.35
C GLU A 169 -7.56 -5.93 -19.90
N LYS A 170 -8.09 -6.82 -20.74
CA LYS A 170 -7.31 -7.92 -21.37
C LYS A 170 -6.73 -8.89 -20.32
N ASN A 171 -5.48 -8.66 -19.92
CA ASN A 171 -4.65 -9.55 -19.08
C ASN A 171 -3.97 -8.79 -17.92
N ASN A 172 -4.53 -7.66 -17.52
CA ASN A 172 -4.03 -6.89 -16.39
C ASN A 172 -4.94 -7.07 -15.17
N TYR A 173 -4.47 -6.58 -14.04
CA TYR A 173 -5.21 -6.56 -12.79
C TYR A 173 -5.05 -5.20 -12.13
N LEU A 174 -6.13 -4.69 -11.56
CA LEU A 174 -6.03 -3.66 -10.53
C LEU A 174 -5.70 -4.34 -9.21
N TYR A 175 -4.60 -3.91 -8.62
CA TYR A 175 -4.17 -4.34 -7.30
C TYR A 175 -4.46 -3.22 -6.32
N LEU A 176 -5.27 -3.52 -5.31
CA LEU A 176 -5.59 -2.64 -4.20
C LEU A 176 -5.06 -3.25 -2.91
N LEU A 177 -4.16 -2.53 -2.24
CA LEU A 177 -3.66 -2.89 -0.93
C LEU A 177 -4.25 -1.94 0.12
N LYS A 178 -4.89 -2.51 1.13
CA LYS A 178 -5.43 -1.81 2.30
C LYS A 178 -4.64 -2.21 3.55
N ILE A 179 -4.17 -1.22 4.29
CA ILE A 179 -3.43 -1.40 5.55
C ILE A 179 -4.15 -0.66 6.67
N HIS A 180 -4.55 -1.40 7.70
CA HIS A 180 -5.07 -0.82 8.93
C HIS A 180 -3.95 -0.65 9.94
N LEU A 181 -3.72 0.59 10.37
CA LEU A 181 -2.81 0.93 11.46
C LEU A 181 -3.63 1.35 12.66
N ASN A 182 -3.70 0.48 13.65
CA ASN A 182 -4.25 0.77 14.97
C ASN A 182 -3.10 1.00 15.94
#